data_AF-X1D6L0-F1
#
_entry.id   AF-X1D6L0-F1
#
_cell.length_a   1.000
_cell.length_b   1.000
_cell.length_c   1.000
_cell.angle_alpha   90.00
_cell.angle_beta   90.00
_cell.angle_gamma   90.00
#
_symmetry.space_group_name_H-M   'P 1'
#
loop_
_entity.id
_entity.type
_entity.pdbx_description
1 polymer ?
#
loop_
_entity_poly.entity_id
_entity_poly.type
_entity_poly.pdbx_seq_one_letter_code
_entity_poly.pdbx_strand_id
1 'polypeptide(L)'
;MRERIRLLVSPKSIEEAKVVVQQKDVDYVDCKNPIEGSLGANFPWIIKKMKNLIPQNSSQLLSATIGDFPNLPGSASLAALGAAVSGADIIKIGLKESTTEDDCVYLMKGVVKAVKTYNENIKIVVAGYADRIR
;
A
#
# COMPACT_ATOMS: atom_id res chain seq x y z
N MET A 1 -9.53 27.00 8.97
CA MET A 1 -8.16 26.48 8.81
C MET A 1 -8.11 25.76 7.47
N ARG A 2 -7.14 26.04 6.59
CA ARG A 2 -6.98 25.26 5.35
C ARG A 2 -6.51 23.86 5.73
N GLU A 3 -7.11 22.83 5.16
CA GLU A 3 -6.63 21.46 5.33
C GLU A 3 -5.19 21.36 4.79
N ARG A 4 -4.27 20.87 5.61
CA ARG A 4 -2.87 20.63 5.20
C ARG A 4 -2.82 19.38 4.33
N ILE A 5 -2.10 19.46 3.22
CA ILE A 5 -1.79 18.28 2.38
C ILE A 5 -0.93 17.30 3.18
N ARG A 6 -1.34 16.02 3.18
CA ARG A 6 -0.58 14.94 3.83
C ARG A 6 0.55 14.44 2.93
N LEU A 7 1.73 14.22 3.50
CA LEU A 7 2.94 13.82 2.79
C LEU A 7 3.16 12.31 2.88
N LEU A 8 3.31 11.66 1.72
CA LEU A 8 3.70 10.26 1.59
C LEU A 8 5.09 10.17 0.96
N VAL A 9 5.99 9.39 1.57
CA VAL A 9 7.35 9.16 1.07
C VAL A 9 7.57 7.66 0.91
N SER A 10 8.06 7.24 -0.27
CA SER A 10 8.36 5.83 -0.58
C SER A 10 9.87 5.57 -0.53
N PRO A 11 10.45 5.13 0.62
CA PRO A 11 11.86 4.76 0.68
C PRO A 11 12.16 3.50 -0.15
N LYS A 12 13.34 3.44 -0.75
CA LYS A 12 13.82 2.30 -1.54
C LYS A 12 14.51 1.23 -0.69
N SER A 13 15.03 1.59 0.49
CA SER A 13 15.72 0.68 1.41
C SER A 13 15.28 0.86 2.86
N ILE A 14 15.70 -0.07 3.73
CA ILE A 14 15.48 0.03 5.17
C ILE A 14 16.25 1.21 5.77
N GLU A 15 17.42 1.54 5.22
CA GLU A 15 18.24 2.68 5.62
C GLU A 15 17.53 4.01 5.31
N GLU A 16 16.96 4.15 4.11
CA GLU A 16 16.12 5.30 3.77
C GLU A 16 14.89 5.35 4.67
N ALA A 17 14.24 4.20 4.91
CA ALA A 17 13.07 4.15 5.79
C ALA A 17 13.38 4.65 7.21
N LYS A 18 14.57 4.34 7.77
CA LYS A 18 15.02 4.87 9.07
C LYS A 18 15.11 6.39 9.09
N VAL A 19 15.54 7.01 7.98
CA VAL A 19 15.60 8.48 7.87
C VAL A 19 14.20 9.06 7.76
N VAL A 20 13.32 8.42 6.97
CA VAL A 20 11.94 8.88 6.73
C VAL A 20 11.10 8.84 8.02
N VAL A 21 11.18 7.78 8.83
CA VAL A 21 10.41 7.68 10.09
C VAL A 21 10.83 8.71 11.15
N GLN A 22 11.99 9.34 11.01
CA GLN A 22 12.43 10.42 11.90
C GLN A 22 11.83 11.77 11.52
N GLN A 23 11.28 11.91 10.31
CA GLN A 23 10.71 13.16 9.81
C GLN A 23 9.26 13.31 10.30
N LYS A 24 9.04 14.24 11.23
CA LYS A 24 7.70 14.52 11.79
C LYS A 24 6.67 15.03 10.76
N ASP A 25 7.14 15.56 9.64
CA ASP A 25 6.29 16.10 8.57
C ASP A 25 5.86 15.07 7.52
N VAL A 26 6.35 13.84 7.61
CA VAL A 26 5.90 12.73 6.76
C VAL A 26 4.73 12.05 7.46
N ASP A 27 3.55 12.06 6.86
CA ASP A 27 2.37 11.39 7.41
C ASP A 27 2.37 9.89 7.10
N TYR A 28 2.91 9.52 5.93
CA TYR A 28 2.86 8.16 5.42
C TYR A 28 4.23 7.68 4.93
N VAL A 29 4.64 6.51 5.41
CA VAL A 29 5.81 5.79 4.91
C VAL A 29 5.33 4.69 3.98
N ASP A 30 5.82 4.63 2.74
CA ASP A 30 5.27 3.74 1.71
C ASP A 30 6.27 2.66 1.29
N CYS A 31 5.97 1.42 1.68
CA CYS A 31 6.72 0.24 1.30
C CYS A 31 6.29 -0.22 -0.10
N LYS A 32 7.18 -0.02 -1.08
CA LYS A 32 7.02 -0.54 -2.44
C LYS A 32 8.31 -1.14 -2.97
N ASN A 33 8.22 -1.84 -4.10
CA ASN A 33 9.37 -2.42 -4.78
C ASN A 33 9.38 -2.01 -6.26
N PRO A 34 10.17 -0.98 -6.63
CA PRO A 34 10.25 -0.53 -8.02
C PRO A 34 10.76 -1.58 -9.02
N ILE A 35 11.42 -2.65 -8.55
CA ILE A 35 11.88 -3.75 -9.41
C ILE A 35 10.68 -4.51 -10.00
N GLU A 36 9.57 -4.59 -9.26
CA GLU A 36 8.33 -5.27 -9.68
C GLU A 36 7.32 -4.31 -10.34
N GLY A 37 7.72 -3.09 -10.70
CA GLY A 37 6.87 -2.10 -11.35
C GLY A 37 6.61 -0.85 -10.50
N SER A 38 5.75 0.03 -11.00
CA SER A 38 5.53 1.38 -10.42
C SER A 38 4.97 1.30 -8.99
N LEU A 39 4.03 0.37 -8.77
CA LEU A 39 3.45 -0.02 -7.49
C LEU A 39 3.80 -1.48 -7.15
N GLY A 40 4.97 -1.98 -7.56
CA GLY A 40 5.43 -3.34 -7.27
C GLY A 40 5.41 -3.68 -5.78
N ALA A 41 5.11 -4.93 -5.44
CA ALA A 41 4.98 -5.36 -4.06
C ALA A 41 6.35 -5.60 -3.41
N ASN A 42 6.49 -5.25 -2.14
CA ASN A 42 7.67 -5.67 -1.38
C ASN A 42 7.34 -6.91 -0.55
N PHE A 43 8.38 -7.58 -0.05
CA PHE A 43 8.21 -8.82 0.70
C PHE A 43 7.58 -8.60 2.09
N PRO A 44 6.85 -9.57 2.64
CA PRO A 44 6.25 -9.51 3.97
C PRO A 44 7.22 -9.10 5.09
N TRP A 45 8.45 -9.64 5.09
CA TRP A 45 9.46 -9.30 6.10
C TRP A 45 10.00 -7.88 5.97
N ILE A 46 9.94 -7.27 4.78
CA ILE A 46 10.32 -5.86 4.58
C ILE A 46 9.21 -4.96 5.12
N ILE A 47 7.95 -5.23 4.80
CA ILE A 47 6.79 -4.52 5.36
C ILE A 47 6.85 -4.56 6.90
N LYS A 48 7.06 -5.75 7.48
CA LYS A 48 7.16 -5.93 8.93
C LYS A 48 8.34 -5.17 9.54
N LYS A 49 9.52 -5.23 8.90
CA LYS A 49 10.69 -4.46 9.34
C LYS A 49 10.40 -2.96 9.33
N MET A 50 9.80 -2.43 8.26
CA MET A 50 9.44 -1.02 8.16
C MET A 50 8.39 -0.61 9.20
N LYS A 51 7.38 -1.46 9.46
CA LYS A 51 6.38 -1.20 10.51
C LYS A 51 7.04 -1.06 11.87
N ASN A 52 8.00 -1.92 12.19
CA ASN A 52 8.73 -1.89 13.45
C ASN A 52 9.66 -0.67 13.60
N LEU A 53 9.96 0.05 12.52
CA LEU A 53 10.72 1.31 12.60
C LEU A 53 9.84 2.49 13.04
N ILE A 54 8.52 2.42 12.84
CA ILE A 54 7.59 3.48 13.21
C ILE A 54 7.31 3.37 14.72
N PRO A 55 7.63 4.40 15.54
CA PRO A 55 7.35 4.37 16.97
C PRO A 55 5.86 4.20 17.27
N GLN A 56 5.51 3.44 18.32
CA GLN A 56 4.11 3.17 18.67
C GLN A 56 3.28 4.43 18.99
N ASN A 57 3.93 5.49 19.46
CA ASN A 57 3.32 6.79 19.74
C ASN A 57 3.36 7.76 18.54
N SER A 58 3.84 7.31 17.38
CA SER A 58 3.82 8.10 16.15
C SER A 58 2.44 8.08 15.50
N SER A 59 2.04 9.20 14.91
CA SER A 59 0.84 9.30 14.08
C SER A 59 1.06 8.83 12.64
N GLN A 60 2.29 8.48 12.28
CA GLN A 60 2.65 8.01 10.95
C GLN A 60 2.04 6.65 10.66
N LEU A 61 1.54 6.46 9.43
CA LEU A 61 1.01 5.17 8.99
C LEU A 61 1.93 4.54 7.92
N LEU A 62 2.05 3.22 7.97
CA LEU A 62 2.73 2.46 6.94
C LEU A 62 1.75 2.12 5.81
N SER A 63 2.04 2.60 4.62
CA SER A 63 1.45 2.13 3.36
C SER A 63 2.29 0.98 2.79
N ALA A 64 1.64 -0.02 2.21
CA ALA A 64 2.30 -1.07 1.44
C ALA A 64 1.57 -1.30 0.12
N THR A 65 2.32 -1.35 -0.97
CA THR A 65 1.78 -1.76 -2.26
C THR A 65 1.70 -3.29 -2.34
N ILE A 66 0.65 -3.79 -2.97
CA ILE A 66 0.51 -5.23 -3.25
C ILE A 66 0.86 -5.59 -4.70
N GLY A 67 1.12 -4.59 -5.55
CA GLY A 67 1.55 -4.81 -6.92
C GLY A 67 0.83 -3.95 -7.95
N ASP A 68 1.45 -3.91 -9.12
CA ASP A 68 0.84 -3.59 -10.40
C ASP A 68 -0.03 -4.80 -10.82
N PHE A 69 -1.27 -4.88 -10.34
CA PHE A 69 -2.05 -6.12 -10.40
C PHE A 69 -2.69 -6.37 -11.78
N PRO A 70 -2.62 -7.61 -12.30
CA PRO A 70 -3.53 -8.07 -13.34
C PRO A 70 -4.95 -8.27 -12.80
N ASN A 71 -5.92 -8.57 -13.67
CA ASN A 71 -7.31 -8.88 -13.25
C ASN A 71 -7.42 -10.28 -12.60
N LEU A 72 -6.85 -10.44 -11.41
CA LEU A 72 -6.86 -11.68 -10.61
C LEU A 72 -7.38 -11.40 -9.19
N PRO A 73 -8.71 -11.31 -8.98
CA PRO A 73 -9.31 -10.92 -7.71
C PRO A 73 -8.91 -11.75 -6.49
N GLY A 74 -8.83 -13.07 -6.64
CA GLY A 74 -8.41 -13.98 -5.56
C GLY A 74 -6.97 -13.71 -5.13
N SER A 75 -6.05 -13.61 -6.09
CA SER A 75 -4.64 -13.32 -5.83
C SER A 75 -4.45 -11.94 -5.20
N ALA A 76 -5.18 -10.91 -5.67
CA ALA A 76 -5.16 -9.59 -5.07
C ALA A 76 -5.64 -9.61 -3.62
N SER A 77 -6.69 -10.37 -3.33
CA SER A 77 -7.25 -10.52 -1.98
C SER A 77 -6.26 -11.21 -1.03
N LEU A 78 -5.58 -12.27 -1.49
CA LEU A 78 -4.54 -12.96 -0.72
C LEU A 78 -3.33 -12.06 -0.46
N ALA A 79 -2.87 -11.32 -1.47
CA ALA A 79 -1.76 -10.38 -1.34
C ALA A 79 -2.10 -9.23 -0.38
N ALA A 80 -3.32 -8.70 -0.45
CA ALA A 80 -3.82 -7.67 0.47
C ALA A 80 -3.83 -8.17 1.92
N LEU A 81 -4.35 -9.38 2.17
CA LEU A 81 -4.30 -9.97 3.49
C LEU A 81 -2.86 -10.19 3.96
N GLY A 82 -1.96 -10.62 3.06
CA GLY A 82 -0.53 -10.76 3.36
C GLY A 82 0.11 -9.43 3.79
N ALA A 83 -0.18 -8.33 3.10
CA ALA A 83 0.29 -7.00 3.48
C ALA A 83 -0.29 -6.52 4.83
N ALA A 84 -1.59 -6.77 5.07
CA ALA A 84 -2.26 -6.46 6.33
C ALA A 84 -1.60 -7.19 7.52
N VAL A 85 -1.43 -8.51 7.40
CA VAL A 85 -0.79 -9.36 8.43
C VAL A 85 0.66 -8.97 8.65
N SER A 86 1.33 -8.45 7.62
CA SER A 86 2.71 -7.97 7.73
C SER A 86 2.84 -6.62 8.44
N GLY A 87 1.73 -5.92 8.70
CA GLY A 87 1.70 -4.69 9.50
C GLY A 87 1.39 -3.41 8.73
N ALA A 88 0.92 -3.49 7.48
CA ALA A 88 0.50 -2.32 6.73
C ALA A 88 -0.80 -1.71 7.32
N ASP A 89 -0.79 -0.40 7.55
CA ASP A 89 -1.98 0.37 7.96
C ASP A 89 -2.80 0.84 6.75
N ILE A 90 -2.14 0.93 5.59
CA ILE A 90 -2.74 1.30 4.30
C ILE A 90 -2.28 0.27 3.26
N ILE A 91 -3.22 -0.32 2.54
CA ILE A 91 -2.95 -1.23 1.43
C ILE A 91 -3.23 -0.51 0.12
N LYS A 92 -2.24 -0.50 -0.77
CA LYS A 92 -2.32 0.18 -2.06
C LYS A 92 -2.25 -0.82 -3.20
N ILE A 93 -3.17 -0.73 -4.15
CA ILE A 93 -3.22 -1.60 -5.32
C ILE A 93 -3.19 -0.77 -6.60
N GLY A 94 -2.35 -1.17 -7.54
CA GLY A 94 -2.33 -0.63 -8.89
C GLY A 94 -3.23 -1.41 -9.83
N LEU A 95 -4.22 -0.74 -10.43
CA LEU A 95 -5.13 -1.35 -11.42
C LEU A 95 -4.53 -1.28 -12.83
N LYS A 96 -3.55 -2.15 -13.11
CA LYS A 96 -2.75 -2.09 -14.34
C LYS A 96 -3.47 -2.67 -15.54
N GLU A 97 -3.99 -3.88 -15.43
CA GLU A 97 -4.54 -4.63 -16.58
C GLU A 97 -6.06 -4.77 -16.56
N SER A 98 -6.76 -4.44 -15.47
CA SER A 98 -8.23 -4.44 -15.45
C SER A 98 -8.77 -3.40 -16.43
N THR A 99 -9.53 -3.82 -17.44
CA THR A 99 -9.93 -2.98 -18.60
C THR A 99 -11.30 -2.34 -18.46
N THR A 100 -12.16 -2.87 -17.59
CA THR A 100 -13.52 -2.36 -17.36
C THR A 100 -13.70 -1.89 -15.92
N GLU A 101 -14.65 -0.99 -15.70
CA GLU A 101 -15.03 -0.56 -14.35
C GLU A 101 -15.54 -1.75 -13.53
N ASP A 102 -16.38 -2.61 -14.12
CA ASP A 102 -16.94 -3.79 -13.45
C ASP A 102 -15.87 -4.75 -12.95
N ASP A 103 -14.85 -5.02 -13.77
CA ASP A 103 -13.70 -5.83 -13.37
C ASP A 103 -12.94 -5.21 -12.19
N CYS A 104 -12.71 -3.90 -12.26
CA CYS A 104 -12.05 -3.16 -11.19
C CYS A 104 -12.85 -3.23 -9.89
N VAL A 105 -14.16 -3.02 -9.96
CA VAL A 105 -15.07 -3.08 -8.81
C VAL A 105 -15.11 -4.50 -8.24
N TYR A 106 -15.19 -5.53 -9.07
CA TYR A 106 -15.20 -6.92 -8.61
C TYR A 106 -13.91 -7.29 -7.89
N LEU A 107 -12.76 -6.95 -8.48
CA LEU A 107 -11.45 -7.11 -7.86
C LEU A 107 -11.39 -6.41 -6.50
N MET A 108 -11.79 -5.14 -6.46
CA MET A 108 -11.69 -4.34 -5.23
C MET A 108 -12.65 -4.79 -4.14
N LYS A 109 -13.83 -5.32 -4.48
CA LYS A 109 -14.73 -5.94 -3.49
C LYS A 109 -14.06 -7.13 -2.78
N GLY A 110 -13.32 -7.96 -3.53
CA GLY A 110 -12.53 -9.06 -2.96
C GLY A 110 -11.48 -8.55 -1.97
N VAL A 111 -10.67 -7.58 -2.40
CA VAL A 111 -9.62 -6.95 -1.58
C VAL A 111 -10.20 -6.33 -0.32
N VAL A 112 -11.27 -5.53 -0.44
CA VAL A 112 -11.94 -4.88 0.69
C VAL A 112 -12.45 -5.92 1.68
N LYS A 113 -13.14 -6.95 1.20
CA LYS A 113 -13.65 -8.02 2.06
C LYS A 113 -12.52 -8.71 2.81
N ALA A 114 -11.43 -9.08 2.13
CA ALA A 114 -10.30 -9.77 2.76
C ALA A 114 -9.64 -8.93 3.86
N VAL A 115 -9.35 -7.66 3.58
CA VAL A 115 -8.68 -6.75 4.52
C VAL A 115 -9.58 -6.39 5.69
N LYS A 116 -10.85 -6.03 5.43
CA LYS A 116 -11.77 -5.55 6.47
C LYS A 116 -12.25 -6.67 7.39
N THR A 117 -12.30 -7.92 6.91
CA THR A 117 -12.54 -9.08 7.77
C THR A 117 -11.38 -9.31 8.75
N TYR A 118 -10.15 -9.00 8.34
CA TYR A 118 -8.97 -9.10 9.20
C TYR A 118 -8.84 -7.93 10.18
N ASN A 119 -8.98 -6.70 9.69
CA ASN A 119 -8.91 -5.49 10.51
C ASN A 119 -9.68 -4.35 9.81
N GLU A 120 -10.77 -3.92 10.42
CA GLU A 120 -11.65 -2.88 9.89
C GLU A 120 -10.97 -1.49 9.78
N ASN A 121 -9.91 -1.24 10.54
CA ASN A 121 -9.22 0.05 10.59
C ASN A 121 -8.20 0.25 9.46
N ILE A 122 -7.76 -0.83 8.79
CA ILE A 122 -6.78 -0.74 7.70
C ILE A 122 -7.42 -0.01 6.51
N LYS A 123 -6.74 1.00 5.98
CA LYS A 123 -7.21 1.78 4.82
C LYS A 123 -6.83 1.08 3.52
N ILE A 124 -7.64 1.30 2.49
CA ILE A 124 -7.44 0.69 1.17
C ILE A 124 -7.41 1.81 0.15
N VAL A 125 -6.41 1.78 -0.72
CA VAL A 125 -6.18 2.77 -1.77
C VAL A 125 -6.14 2.06 -3.12
N VAL A 126 -7.01 2.49 -4.02
CA VAL A 126 -6.96 2.16 -5.44
C VAL A 126 -6.11 3.22 -6.15
N ALA A 127 -5.17 2.77 -6.96
CA ALA A 127 -4.36 3.63 -7.81
C ALA A 127 -4.57 3.28 -9.28
N GLY A 128 -4.98 4.28 -10.06
CA GLY A 128 -4.91 4.25 -11.52
C GLY A 128 -3.60 4.84 -12.03
N TYR A 129 -3.27 4.55 -13.28
CA TYR A 129 -2.07 5.06 -13.95
C TYR A 129 -2.47 6.18 -14.90
N ALA A 130 -1.95 7.39 -14.67
CA ALA A 130 -2.27 8.57 -15.47
C ALA A 130 -1.81 8.42 -16.94
N ASP A 131 -0.81 7.59 -17.17
CA ASP A 131 -0.18 7.28 -18.44
C ASP A 131 -0.68 5.97 -19.07
N ARG A 132 -1.79 5.40 -18.59
CA ARG A 132 -2.29 4.09 -19.05
C ARG A 132 -2.46 3.95 -20.58
N ILE A 133 -2.73 5.04 -21.28
CA ILE A 133 -2.98 5.05 -22.74
C ILE A 133 -1.69 5.37 -23.54
N ARG A 134 -0.57 5.65 -22.88
CA ARG A 134 0.74 5.85 -23.52
C ARG A 134 1.43 4.51 -23.78
#